data_AF-A0A430J4I6-F1
#
_entry.id   AF-A0A430J4I6-F1
#
_cell.length_a   1.000
_cell.length_b   1.000
_cell.length_c   1.000
_cell.angle_alpha   90.00
_cell.angle_beta   90.00
_cell.angle_gamma   90.00
#
_symmetry.space_group_name_H-M   'P 1'
#
loop_
_entity.id
_entity.type
_entity.pdbx_description
1 polymer ?
#
loop_
_entity_poly.entity_id
_entity_poly.type
_entity_poly.pdbx_seq_one_letter_code
_entity_poly.pdbx_strand_id
1 'polypeptide(L)'
;MTETGHDPLETAKERMYRYQRAQRRREELQQRVNDHERRIIKLELELEAEQADVERLTKLTLANLFHTILRSKEEQLQLERQQVLNAVLALQTARQALEDTKADLHQVGDDLALYQHAEAEYNDLMAQKEAALRSKAALSPVLREMEEQIAEQSLLVKELSEAWRAG
;
A
#
# COMPACT_ATOMS: atom_id res chain seq x y z
N MET A 1 -9.13 20.39 -41.86
CA MET A 1 -8.26 20.64 -40.69
C MET A 1 -9.14 20.48 -39.47
N THR A 2 -9.29 19.26 -38.97
CA THR A 2 -10.07 18.97 -37.76
C THR A 2 -9.08 18.70 -36.65
N GLU A 3 -9.06 19.60 -35.70
CA GLU A 3 -8.19 19.62 -34.52
C GLU A 3 -8.17 18.25 -33.85
N THR A 4 -6.97 17.74 -33.63
CA THR A 4 -6.63 16.72 -32.63
C THR A 4 -6.88 17.32 -31.24
N GLY A 5 -8.13 17.63 -30.91
CA GLY A 5 -8.56 18.01 -29.57
C GLY A 5 -8.94 16.75 -28.82
N HIS A 6 -8.12 16.36 -27.85
CA HIS A 6 -8.48 15.29 -26.91
C HIS A 6 -9.81 15.67 -26.23
N ASP A 7 -10.80 14.76 -26.20
CA ASP A 7 -12.09 15.02 -25.56
C ASP A 7 -11.84 15.40 -24.09
N PRO A 8 -12.32 16.56 -23.60
CA PRO A 8 -12.17 16.96 -22.20
C PRO A 8 -12.64 15.88 -21.22
N LEU A 9 -13.64 15.09 -21.62
CA LEU A 9 -14.19 14.01 -20.82
C LEU A 9 -13.26 12.79 -20.77
N GLU A 10 -12.55 12.47 -21.85
CA GLU A 10 -11.52 11.43 -21.84
C GLU A 10 -10.33 11.82 -20.96
N THR A 11 -9.90 13.08 -21.06
CA THR A 11 -8.81 13.62 -20.23
C THR A 11 -9.16 13.60 -18.74
N ALA A 12 -10.38 14.03 -18.39
CA ALA A 12 -10.87 13.98 -17.01
C ALA A 12 -10.99 12.53 -16.49
N LYS A 13 -11.45 11.61 -17.34
CA LYS A 13 -11.53 10.19 -17.01
C LYS A 13 -10.15 9.58 -16.73
N GLU A 14 -9.15 9.92 -17.55
CA GLU A 14 -7.77 9.47 -17.33
C GLU A 14 -7.23 9.98 -15.99
N ARG A 15 -7.42 11.27 -15.70
CA ARG A 15 -7.01 11.88 -14.41
C ARG A 15 -7.70 11.20 -13.22
N MET A 16 -8.99 10.90 -13.33
CA MET A 16 -9.74 10.16 -12.29
C MET A 16 -9.15 8.76 -12.07
N TYR A 17 -8.85 8.02 -13.13
CA TYR A 17 -8.20 6.70 -12.98
C TYR A 17 -6.82 6.77 -12.37
N ARG A 18 -6.03 7.79 -12.72
CA ARG A 18 -4.72 8.04 -12.10
C ARG A 18 -4.86 8.32 -10.61
N TYR A 19 -5.82 9.15 -10.21
CA TYR A 19 -6.13 9.41 -8.79
C TYR A 19 -6.50 8.12 -8.04
N GLN A 20 -7.45 7.34 -8.56
CA GLN A 20 -7.87 6.08 -7.93
C GLN A 20 -6.72 5.07 -7.84
N ARG A 21 -5.86 5.00 -8.86
CA ARG A 21 -4.67 4.15 -8.84
C ARG A 21 -3.67 4.60 -7.77
N ALA A 22 -3.43 5.91 -7.65
CA ALA A 22 -2.58 6.48 -6.63
C ALA A 22 -3.14 6.23 -5.21
N GLN A 23 -4.46 6.29 -5.03
CA GLN A 23 -5.09 5.97 -3.74
C GLN A 23 -4.85 4.51 -3.32
N ARG A 24 -5.11 3.55 -4.23
CA ARG A 24 -4.82 2.13 -3.99
C ARG A 24 -3.34 1.91 -3.69
N ARG A 25 -2.46 2.56 -4.44
CA ARG A 25 -1.02 2.46 -4.22
C ARG A 25 -0.61 3.00 -2.85
N ARG A 26 -1.20 4.10 -2.40
CA ARG A 26 -0.96 4.65 -1.06
C ARG A 26 -1.36 3.65 0.03
N GLU A 27 -2.52 3.01 -0.12
CA GLU A 27 -2.99 2.01 0.85
C GLU A 27 -2.04 0.80 0.94
N GLU A 28 -1.59 0.29 -0.21
CA GLU A 28 -0.57 -0.78 -0.27
C GLU A 28 0.75 -0.35 0.42
N LEU A 29 1.24 0.85 0.13
CA LEU A 29 2.48 1.36 0.72
C LEU A 29 2.34 1.58 2.23
N GLN A 30 1.19 2.05 2.70
CA GLN A 30 0.94 2.22 4.13
C GLN A 30 0.92 0.88 4.88
N GLN A 31 0.35 -0.16 4.26
CA GLN A 31 0.43 -1.52 4.82
C GLN A 31 1.88 -2.00 4.90
N ARG A 32 2.67 -1.80 3.84
CA ARG A 32 4.09 -2.15 3.82
C ARG A 32 4.91 -1.41 4.89
N VAL A 33 4.64 -0.11 5.11
CA VAL A 33 5.25 0.67 6.19
C VAL A 33 4.99 0.01 7.55
N ASN A 34 3.73 -0.33 7.83
CA ASN A 34 3.36 -0.96 9.10
C ASN A 34 4.05 -2.33 9.27
N ASP A 35 4.17 -3.11 8.19
CA ASP A 35 4.85 -4.40 8.22
C ASP A 35 6.37 -4.25 8.45
N HIS A 36 7.00 -3.25 7.82
CA HIS A 36 8.40 -2.92 8.05
C HIS A 36 8.65 -2.47 9.51
N GLU A 37 7.80 -1.63 10.07
CA GLU A 37 7.88 -1.20 11.47
C GLU A 37 7.77 -2.38 12.43
N ARG A 38 6.80 -3.28 12.22
CA ARG A 38 6.67 -4.52 13.00
C ARG A 38 7.91 -5.40 12.89
N ARG A 39 8.48 -5.52 11.68
CA ARG A 39 9.70 -6.31 11.45
C ARG A 39 10.91 -5.70 12.15
N ILE A 40 11.04 -4.37 12.14
CA ILE A 40 12.10 -3.65 12.85
C ILE A 40 12.03 -3.91 14.35
N ILE A 41 10.84 -3.78 14.96
CA ILE A 41 10.65 -4.06 16.40
C ILE A 41 11.09 -5.49 16.73
N LYS A 42 10.69 -6.47 15.89
CA LYS A 42 11.11 -7.86 16.08
C LYS A 42 12.63 -8.05 16.01
N LEU A 43 13.27 -7.40 15.03
CA LEU A 43 14.73 -7.46 14.86
C LEU A 43 15.49 -6.76 16.00
N GLU A 44 14.93 -5.69 16.57
CA GLU A 44 15.50 -5.01 17.74
C GLU A 44 15.49 -5.91 18.97
N LEU A 45 14.38 -6.62 19.21
CA LEU A 45 14.28 -7.61 20.29
C LEU A 45 15.24 -8.79 20.08
N GLU A 46 15.36 -9.29 18.84
CA GLU A 46 16.33 -10.35 18.49
C GLU A 46 17.76 -9.86 18.74
N LEU A 47 18.10 -8.63 18.34
CA LEU A 47 19.43 -8.05 18.55
C LEU A 47 19.77 -7.88 20.05
N GLU A 48 18.82 -7.44 20.87
CA GLU A 48 19.02 -7.29 22.32
C GLU A 48 19.32 -8.64 22.99
N ALA A 49 18.62 -9.71 22.58
CA ALA A 49 18.88 -11.07 23.08
C ALA A 49 20.29 -11.55 22.72
N GLU A 50 20.70 -11.41 21.46
CA GLU A 50 22.02 -11.82 20.99
C GLU A 50 23.15 -11.03 21.68
N GLN A 51 22.96 -9.73 21.92
CA GLN A 51 23.92 -8.91 22.68
C GLN A 51 24.05 -9.37 24.13
N ALA A 52 22.94 -9.73 24.78
CA ALA A 52 22.96 -10.22 26.16
C ALA A 52 23.73 -11.54 26.29
N ASP A 53 23.66 -12.41 25.28
CA ASP A 53 24.41 -13.67 25.25
C ASP A 53 25.91 -13.44 25.11
N VAL A 54 26.33 -12.54 24.21
CA VAL A 54 27.73 -12.10 24.09
C VAL A 54 28.24 -11.55 25.42
N GLU A 55 27.46 -10.73 26.11
CA GLU A 55 27.82 -10.19 27.42
C GLU A 55 27.97 -11.26 28.49
N ARG A 56 27.06 -12.25 28.52
CA ARG A 56 27.14 -13.37 29.48
C ARG A 56 28.40 -14.21 29.22
N LEU A 57 28.70 -14.53 27.97
CA LEU A 57 29.94 -15.23 27.62
C LEU A 57 31.18 -14.40 28.00
N THR A 58 31.14 -13.09 27.82
CA THR A 58 32.28 -12.20 28.14
C THR A 58 32.48 -12.01 29.65
N LYS A 59 31.42 -11.95 30.46
CA LYS A 59 31.54 -11.80 31.93
C LYS A 59 32.03 -13.09 32.60
N LEU A 60 31.61 -14.25 32.09
CA LEU A 60 32.02 -15.55 32.63
C LEU A 60 33.51 -15.89 32.38
N THR A 61 34.17 -15.30 31.36
CA THR A 61 35.61 -15.54 31.09
C THR A 61 36.53 -14.84 32.06
N LEU A 62 36.19 -13.61 32.50
CA LEU A 62 37.00 -12.86 33.47
C LEU A 62 37.03 -13.53 34.85
N ALA A 63 35.97 -14.26 35.21
CA ALA A 63 35.83 -14.87 36.53
C ALA A 63 36.46 -16.28 36.66
N ASN A 64 36.57 -17.05 35.57
CA ASN A 64 36.92 -18.48 35.62
C ASN A 64 38.02 -18.85 34.61
N LEU A 65 39.29 -18.81 35.04
CA LEU A 65 40.46 -19.16 34.24
C LEU A 65 40.68 -20.69 34.15
N PHE A 66 40.40 -21.30 32.98
CA PHE A 66 40.88 -22.64 32.59
C PHE A 66 41.12 -22.75 31.07
N HIS A 67 42.28 -23.25 30.66
CA HIS A 67 42.78 -23.20 29.27
C HIS A 67 42.04 -24.09 28.24
N THR A 68 41.48 -25.24 28.64
CA THR A 68 40.77 -26.14 27.70
C THR A 68 39.35 -25.66 27.39
N ILE A 69 38.69 -25.05 28.38
CA ILE A 69 37.36 -24.43 28.24
C ILE A 69 37.47 -23.14 27.42
N LEU A 70 38.59 -22.43 27.53
CA LEU A 70 38.85 -21.18 26.80
C LEU A 70 38.79 -21.35 25.28
N ARG A 71 39.30 -22.46 24.73
CA ARG A 71 39.28 -22.68 23.27
C ARG A 71 37.87 -22.90 22.72
N SER A 72 37.05 -23.75 23.34
CA SER A 72 35.68 -23.99 22.86
C SER A 72 34.77 -22.78 23.07
N LYS A 73 35.04 -21.98 24.10
CA LYS A 73 34.27 -20.76 24.37
C LYS A 73 34.65 -19.60 23.46
N GLU A 74 35.91 -19.46 23.08
CA GLU A 74 36.32 -18.47 22.08
C GLU A 74 35.61 -18.74 20.75
N GLU A 75 35.51 -20.01 20.33
CA GLU A 75 34.72 -20.42 19.16
C GLU A 75 33.23 -20.03 19.29
N GLN A 76 32.63 -20.24 20.48
CA GLN A 76 31.24 -19.81 20.76
C GLN A 76 31.09 -18.28 20.73
N LEU A 77 32.03 -17.53 21.30
CA LEU A 77 31.99 -16.07 21.30
C LEU A 77 32.11 -15.49 19.89
N GLN A 78 32.92 -16.11 19.03
CA GLN A 78 33.01 -15.71 17.62
C GLN A 78 31.70 -15.97 16.88
N LEU A 79 30.99 -17.07 17.18
CA LEU A 79 29.68 -17.36 16.62
C LEU A 79 28.65 -16.32 17.05
N GLU A 80 28.55 -16.02 18.34
CA GLU A 80 27.59 -15.03 18.86
C GLU A 80 27.86 -13.62 18.32
N ARG A 81 29.14 -13.22 18.20
CA ARG A 81 29.50 -11.94 17.55
C ARG A 81 29.04 -11.90 16.08
N GLN A 82 29.13 -13.02 15.37
CA GLN A 82 28.63 -13.12 14.00
C GLN A 82 27.10 -13.01 13.96
N GLN A 83 26.39 -13.63 14.90
CA GLN A 83 24.93 -13.52 15.04
C GLN A 83 24.51 -12.07 15.30
N VAL A 84 25.18 -11.36 16.21
CA VAL A 84 24.96 -9.93 16.44
C VAL A 84 25.19 -9.11 15.17
N LEU A 85 26.30 -9.34 14.45
CA LEU A 85 26.59 -8.61 13.22
C LEU A 85 25.50 -8.82 12.16
N ASN A 86 25.05 -10.07 12.00
CA ASN A 86 23.96 -10.42 11.08
C ASN A 86 22.64 -9.75 11.49
N ALA A 87 22.32 -9.73 12.79
CA ALA A 87 21.13 -9.07 13.31
C ALA A 87 21.17 -7.54 13.09
N VAL A 88 22.33 -6.89 13.30
CA VAL A 88 22.53 -5.46 13.00
C VAL A 88 22.33 -5.18 11.52
N LEU A 89 22.93 -5.99 10.64
CA LEU A 89 22.81 -5.81 9.20
C LEU A 89 21.36 -6.00 8.72
N ALA A 90 20.65 -7.00 9.25
CA ALA A 90 19.24 -7.22 8.98
C ALA A 90 18.38 -6.02 9.44
N LEU A 91 18.65 -5.48 10.63
CA LEU A 91 17.97 -4.30 11.16
C LEU A 91 18.21 -3.06 10.30
N GLN A 92 19.47 -2.80 9.90
CA GLN A 92 19.82 -1.69 9.02
C GLN A 92 19.11 -1.81 7.68
N THR A 93 19.07 -3.01 7.10
CA THR A 93 18.40 -3.28 5.82
C THR A 93 16.90 -3.03 5.92
N ALA A 94 16.27 -3.49 7.01
CA ALA A 94 14.85 -3.27 7.27
C ALA A 94 14.52 -1.78 7.45
N ARG A 95 15.39 -1.02 8.14
CA ARG A 95 15.25 0.43 8.30
C ARG A 95 15.39 1.17 6.97
N GLN A 96 16.36 0.78 6.14
CA GLN A 96 16.50 1.37 4.81
C GLN A 96 15.25 1.11 3.95
N ALA A 97 14.73 -0.12 3.94
CA ALA A 97 13.51 -0.46 3.22
C ALA A 97 12.28 0.33 3.71
N LEU A 98 12.19 0.62 5.01
CA LEU A 98 11.16 1.49 5.59
C LEU A 98 11.29 2.92 5.05
N GLU A 99 12.49 3.49 5.06
CA GLU A 99 12.71 4.85 4.57
C GLU A 99 12.46 4.98 3.07
N ASP A 100 12.86 3.99 2.27
CA ASP A 100 12.55 3.94 0.84
C ASP A 100 11.03 3.89 0.61
N THR A 101 10.31 3.07 1.37
CA THR A 101 8.85 2.95 1.28
C THR A 101 8.14 4.24 1.71
N LYS A 102 8.68 4.97 2.70
CA LYS A 102 8.17 6.30 3.08
C LYS A 102 8.42 7.33 1.99
N ALA A 103 9.57 7.30 1.34
CA ALA A 103 9.87 8.17 0.20
C ALA A 103 8.90 7.93 -0.96
N ASP A 104 8.60 6.66 -1.28
CA ASP A 104 7.56 6.30 -2.26
C ASP A 104 6.19 6.86 -1.85
N LEU A 105 5.85 6.81 -0.55
CA LEU A 105 4.58 7.32 -0.03
C LEU A 105 4.47 8.84 -0.16
N HIS A 106 5.58 9.57 0.00
CA HIS A 106 5.66 11.00 -0.28
C HIS A 106 5.38 11.30 -1.77
N GLN A 107 6.01 10.58 -2.70
CA GLN A 107 5.79 10.77 -4.13
C GLN A 107 4.33 10.50 -4.53
N VAL A 108 3.74 9.43 -3.99
CA VAL A 108 2.31 9.13 -4.22
C VAL A 108 1.40 10.20 -3.59
N GLY A 109 1.83 10.82 -2.48
CA GLY A 109 1.16 11.97 -1.88
C GLY A 109 1.11 13.17 -2.82
N ASP A 110 2.22 13.47 -3.51
CA ASP A 110 2.29 14.55 -4.50
C ASP A 110 1.35 14.29 -5.69
N ASP A 111 1.33 13.05 -6.20
CA ASP A 111 0.40 12.62 -7.25
C ASP A 111 -1.06 12.78 -6.80
N LEU A 112 -1.39 12.38 -5.57
CA LEU A 112 -2.74 12.51 -5.03
C LEU A 112 -3.17 13.98 -4.91
N ALA A 113 -2.26 14.86 -4.47
CA ALA A 113 -2.52 16.30 -4.41
C ALA A 113 -2.77 16.87 -5.82
N LEU A 114 -2.00 16.43 -6.82
CA LEU A 114 -2.16 16.87 -8.21
C LEU A 114 -3.53 16.50 -8.80
N TYR A 115 -4.05 15.32 -8.46
CA TYR A 115 -5.32 14.81 -9.02
C TYR A 115 -6.51 14.88 -8.06
N GLN A 116 -6.41 15.57 -6.93
CA GLN A 116 -7.44 15.59 -5.88
C GLN A 116 -8.84 16.02 -6.34
N HIS A 117 -8.93 16.82 -7.40
CA HIS A 117 -10.21 17.30 -7.97
C HIS A 117 -10.66 16.53 -9.22
N ALA A 118 -9.87 15.57 -9.69
CA ALA A 118 -10.12 14.90 -10.97
C ALA A 118 -11.45 14.16 -11.01
N GLU A 119 -11.87 13.56 -9.89
CA GLU A 119 -13.15 12.87 -9.79
C GLU A 119 -14.34 13.85 -9.85
N ALA A 120 -14.26 14.97 -9.15
CA ALA A 120 -15.28 16.02 -9.18
C ALA A 120 -15.41 16.62 -10.59
N GLU A 121 -14.28 16.96 -11.22
CA GLU A 121 -14.25 17.49 -12.59
C GLU A 121 -14.87 16.52 -13.60
N TYR A 122 -14.56 15.22 -13.49
CA TYR A 122 -15.14 14.20 -14.36
C TYR A 122 -16.67 14.09 -14.17
N ASN A 123 -17.13 14.06 -12.92
CA ASN A 123 -18.55 13.97 -12.60
C ASN A 123 -19.32 15.19 -13.10
N ASP A 124 -18.76 16.39 -12.95
CA ASP A 124 -19.36 17.63 -13.44
C ASP A 124 -19.48 17.64 -14.98
N LEU A 125 -18.42 17.24 -15.69
CA LEU A 125 -18.44 17.13 -17.15
C LEU A 125 -19.45 16.08 -17.63
N MET A 126 -19.55 14.97 -16.91
CA MET A 126 -20.52 13.91 -17.24
C MET A 126 -21.96 14.37 -17.01
N ALA A 127 -22.23 15.07 -15.90
CA ALA A 127 -23.54 15.64 -15.62
C ALA A 127 -23.95 16.68 -16.67
N GLN A 128 -23.01 17.51 -17.14
CA GLN A 128 -23.26 18.45 -18.24
C GLN A 128 -23.60 17.74 -19.54
N LYS A 129 -22.89 16.66 -19.88
CA LYS A 129 -23.16 15.83 -21.06
C LYS A 129 -24.54 15.16 -20.97
N GLU A 130 -24.89 14.63 -19.80
CA GLU A 130 -26.18 14.01 -19.53
C GLU A 130 -27.32 15.03 -19.65
N ALA A 131 -27.17 16.22 -19.05
CA ALA A 131 -28.14 17.30 -19.17
C ALA A 131 -28.34 17.75 -20.63
N ALA A 132 -27.25 17.88 -21.40
CA ALA A 132 -27.30 18.23 -22.81
C ALA A 132 -27.96 17.15 -23.69
N LEU A 133 -27.85 15.87 -23.31
CA LEU A 133 -28.55 14.78 -23.97
C LEU A 133 -30.04 14.77 -23.63
N ARG A 134 -30.40 15.00 -22.36
CA ARG A 134 -31.80 15.10 -21.92
C ARG A 134 -32.53 16.30 -22.53
N SER A 135 -31.85 17.43 -22.73
CA SER A 135 -32.44 18.61 -23.38
C SER A 135 -32.71 18.41 -24.87
N LYS A 136 -32.16 17.37 -25.50
CA LYS A 136 -32.45 17.04 -26.90
C LYS A 136 -33.76 16.26 -26.98
N ALA A 137 -34.81 16.94 -27.46
CA ALA A 137 -36.17 16.41 -27.57
C ALA A 137 -36.28 15.02 -28.24
N ALA A 138 -35.41 14.73 -29.21
CA ALA A 138 -35.39 13.45 -29.92
C ALA A 138 -34.83 12.27 -29.11
N LEU A 139 -33.95 12.53 -28.12
CA LEU A 139 -33.25 11.48 -27.35
C LEU A 139 -33.88 11.26 -25.96
N SER A 140 -34.61 12.24 -25.44
CA SER A 140 -35.24 12.18 -24.12
C SER A 140 -36.13 10.94 -23.88
N PRO A 141 -37.04 10.52 -24.79
CA PRO A 141 -37.89 9.35 -24.54
C PRO A 141 -37.10 8.02 -24.56
N VAL A 142 -36.12 7.89 -25.47
CA VAL A 142 -35.26 6.69 -25.55
C VAL A 142 -34.40 6.56 -24.29
N LEU A 143 -33.84 7.67 -23.80
CA LEU A 143 -33.05 7.68 -22.56
C LEU A 143 -33.91 7.24 -21.36
N ARG A 144 -35.15 7.70 -21.29
CA ARG A 144 -36.08 7.34 -20.21
C ARG A 144 -36.42 5.85 -20.21
N GLU A 145 -36.64 5.28 -21.38
CA GLU A 145 -36.91 3.84 -21.53
C GLU A 145 -35.69 3.00 -21.13
N MET A 146 -34.47 3.44 -21.50
CA MET A 146 -33.24 2.76 -21.09
C MET A 146 -33.01 2.84 -19.57
N GLU A 147 -33.28 3.99 -18.94
CA GLU A 147 -33.20 4.16 -17.48
C GLU A 147 -34.18 3.23 -16.75
N GLU A 148 -35.39 3.07 -17.26
CA GLU A 148 -36.41 2.16 -16.71
C GLU A 148 -35.97 0.69 -16.80
N GLN A 149 -35.42 0.27 -17.95
CA GLN A 149 -34.87 -1.08 -18.12
C GLN A 149 -33.70 -1.37 -17.17
N ILE A 150 -32.79 -0.40 -16.97
CA ILE A 150 -31.67 -0.55 -16.04
C ILE A 150 -32.17 -0.70 -14.60
N ALA A 151 -33.17 0.09 -14.20
CA ALA A 151 -33.74 0.03 -12.85
C ALA A 151 -34.40 -1.33 -12.59
N GLU A 152 -35.18 -1.84 -13.54
CA GLU A 152 -35.82 -3.17 -13.46
C GLU A 152 -34.77 -4.29 -13.34
N GLN A 153 -33.75 -4.27 -14.20
CA GLN A 153 -32.68 -5.28 -14.16
C GLN A 153 -31.86 -5.21 -12.86
N SER A 154 -31.61 -4.00 -12.36
CA SER A 154 -30.86 -3.81 -11.09
C SER A 154 -31.64 -4.35 -9.89
N LEU A 155 -32.96 -4.20 -9.88
CA LEU A 155 -33.83 -4.79 -8.87
C LEU A 155 -33.76 -6.33 -8.94
N LEU A 156 -33.86 -6.89 -10.15
CA LEU A 156 -33.76 -8.33 -10.36
C LEU A 156 -32.43 -8.92 -9.86
N VAL A 157 -31.30 -8.26 -10.18
CA VAL A 157 -29.98 -8.68 -9.68
C VAL A 157 -29.95 -8.69 -8.15
N LYS A 158 -30.55 -7.69 -7.51
CA LYS A 158 -30.62 -7.61 -6.06
C LYS A 158 -31.45 -8.75 -5.48
N GLU A 159 -32.64 -9.00 -6.00
CA GLU A 159 -33.52 -10.10 -5.58
C GLU A 159 -32.85 -11.47 -5.72
N LEU A 160 -32.18 -11.71 -6.84
CA LEU A 160 -31.42 -12.94 -7.07
C LEU A 160 -30.25 -13.10 -6.08
N SER A 161 -29.56 -12.01 -5.75
CA SER A 161 -28.46 -12.02 -4.77
C SER A 161 -28.97 -12.32 -3.36
N GLU A 162 -30.16 -11.83 -3.00
CA GLU A 162 -30.80 -12.09 -1.72
C GLU A 162 -31.29 -13.54 -1.63
N ALA A 163 -31.89 -14.06 -2.70
CA ALA A 163 -32.28 -15.47 -2.81
C ALA A 163 -31.08 -16.42 -2.70
N TRP A 164 -29.95 -16.08 -3.34
CA TRP A 164 -28.71 -16.87 -3.25
C TRP A 164 -28.11 -16.90 -1.84
N ARG A 165 -28.21 -15.80 -1.07
CA ARG A 165 -27.71 -15.74 0.31
C ARG A 165 -28.63 -16.42 1.33
N ALA A 166 -29.92 -16.56 1.00
CA ALA A 166 -30.93 -17.15 1.89
C ALA A 166 -31.12 -18.67 1.69
N GLY A 167 -30.58 -19.23 0.59
CA GLY A 167 -30.48 -20.67 0.34
C GLY A 167 -29.16 -21.25 0.82
#